data_AF-A0A174BNI5-F1
#
_entry.id   AF-A0A174BNI5-F1
#
_cell.length_a   1.000
_cell.length_b   1.000
_cell.length_c   1.000
_cell.angle_alpha   90.00
_cell.angle_beta   90.00
_cell.angle_gamma   90.00
#
_symmetry.space_group_name_H-M   'P 1'
#
loop_
_entity.id
_entity.type
_entity.pdbx_description
1 polymer ?
#
loop_
_entity_poly.entity_id
_entity_poly.type
_entity_poly.pdbx_seq_one_letter_code
_entity_poly.pdbx_strand_id
1 'polypeptide(L)'
;MKKNLFFHFSVLAMLIVLISACSSKKPEYTNVIPSDASQVIAVNLKSLADKAGTKDKETKEALQKLTDALKSDMNAATFQQLEAVLKDPAKSGVDVNAPIYVFNAPSFPYTTMVAKVQSEDDLLKLLEVTEKEQIISHVAEADGYSFAQINKRALLAFTPTTLMVVNYTGTSQLEKVKEGIPALLKQTGENSINSNTAFKKMQKQDGDINMLISPSSLLSAYANPLNYGISHNIDLKDLKMLGSLSFEKGKIELKVESYTENTELKALFEKQIKSTCPIENTFLKYFPKSTLALFSIGINGEEFYNVLQENEQFRNDFSITKAAEVKDLFSAFHNDLTIGLINVTMNSNPSFLAYASVKNDAPLKALYEKKSELGLKRGEDIVKLNENEYVYKSRAINIFFGIRDKQMYATNDELLYKNACKTADPSAKETDFASSLKGKRTAFVINAEAVLDLPVVKMLAGFGGQEYSTYYSLLGNISYLEAVGNEDKATVTLQLKNKNVNALKQIVDFIKQFAGM
;
A
#
# COMPACT_ATOMS: atom_id res chain seq x y z
N MET A 1 34.57 16.86 -68.54
CA MET A 1 33.63 17.84 -67.92
C MET A 1 32.64 17.10 -67.06
N LYS A 2 32.80 17.23 -65.72
CA LYS A 2 31.74 16.98 -64.74
C LYS A 2 30.64 18.02 -64.95
N LYS A 3 29.37 17.60 -64.91
CA LYS A 3 28.24 18.28 -64.26
C LYS A 3 26.95 17.61 -64.74
N ASN A 4 26.38 16.75 -63.89
CA ASN A 4 24.93 16.64 -63.64
C ASN A 4 24.50 15.38 -62.86
N LEU A 5 25.42 14.53 -62.42
CA LEU A 5 25.04 13.39 -61.56
C LEU A 5 24.96 13.72 -60.06
N PHE A 6 25.44 14.90 -59.63
CA PHE A 6 25.42 15.31 -58.22
C PHE A 6 24.11 15.99 -57.78
N PHE A 7 23.31 16.51 -58.71
CA PHE A 7 22.07 17.22 -58.36
C PHE A 7 20.90 16.27 -58.09
N HIS A 8 20.81 15.13 -58.78
CA HIS A 8 19.72 14.16 -58.56
C HIS A 8 19.89 13.30 -57.30
N PHE A 9 21.10 13.06 -56.82
CA PHE A 9 21.30 12.40 -55.52
C PHE A 9 21.05 13.33 -54.33
N SER A 10 21.22 14.66 -54.49
CA SER A 10 20.95 15.62 -53.40
C SER A 10 19.46 15.85 -53.15
N VAL A 11 18.63 15.78 -54.21
CA VAL A 11 17.17 15.95 -54.11
C VAL A 11 16.50 14.67 -53.60
N LEU A 12 17.00 13.49 -53.96
CA LEU A 12 16.51 12.21 -53.42
C LEU A 12 16.93 11.99 -51.96
N ALA A 13 18.15 12.44 -51.57
CA ALA A 13 18.57 12.46 -50.18
C ALA A 13 17.79 13.49 -49.34
N MET A 14 17.44 14.66 -49.89
CA MET A 14 16.57 15.63 -49.19
C MET A 14 15.12 15.14 -49.07
N LEU A 15 14.59 14.35 -50.01
CA LEU A 15 13.26 13.74 -49.89
C LEU A 15 13.22 12.61 -48.84
N ILE A 16 14.31 11.84 -48.68
CA ILE A 16 14.43 10.85 -47.59
C ILE A 16 14.60 11.56 -46.22
N VAL A 17 15.24 12.73 -46.18
CA VAL A 17 15.35 13.57 -44.98
C VAL A 17 14.03 14.30 -44.64
N LEU A 18 13.17 14.59 -45.62
CA LEU A 18 11.87 15.25 -45.39
C LEU A 18 10.71 14.28 -45.07
N ILE A 19 10.86 12.98 -45.32
CA ILE A 19 9.90 11.94 -44.84
C ILE A 19 10.36 11.32 -43.50
N SER A 20 11.63 11.50 -43.10
CA SER A 20 12.12 11.16 -41.74
C SER A 20 12.00 12.33 -40.73
N ALA A 21 11.45 13.47 -41.16
CA ALA A 21 11.13 14.61 -40.31
C ALA A 21 9.67 14.62 -39.80
N CYS A 22 8.87 13.59 -40.10
CA CYS A 22 7.79 13.24 -39.20
C CYS A 22 8.42 12.82 -37.88
N SER A 23 8.26 13.65 -36.86
CA SER A 23 8.73 13.49 -35.50
C SER A 23 8.09 12.27 -34.80
N SER A 24 8.26 11.07 -35.34
CA SER A 24 8.10 9.85 -34.57
C SER A 24 9.27 9.80 -33.59
N LYS A 25 9.15 10.57 -32.50
CA LYS A 25 9.73 10.17 -31.23
C LYS A 25 9.48 8.67 -31.15
N LYS A 26 10.55 7.86 -31.08
CA LYS A 26 10.42 6.41 -30.90
C LYS A 26 9.30 6.20 -29.87
N PRO A 27 8.25 5.43 -30.20
CA PRO A 27 7.11 5.31 -29.30
C PRO A 27 7.64 4.92 -27.92
N GLU A 28 7.21 5.64 -26.89
CA GLU A 28 7.59 5.33 -25.53
C GLU A 28 7.14 3.91 -25.24
N TYR A 29 8.00 3.06 -24.68
CA TYR A 29 7.67 1.64 -24.45
C TYR A 29 6.43 1.45 -23.57
N THR A 30 6.05 2.48 -22.80
CA THR A 30 4.82 2.56 -21.98
C THR A 30 3.56 2.79 -22.81
N ASN A 31 3.65 3.15 -24.10
CA ASN A 31 2.49 3.32 -24.98
C ASN A 31 1.68 2.03 -25.12
N VAL A 32 2.28 0.86 -24.87
CA VAL A 32 1.58 -0.42 -24.93
C VAL A 32 0.61 -0.63 -23.76
N ILE A 33 0.69 0.20 -22.72
CA ILE A 33 -0.22 0.15 -21.57
C ILE A 33 -1.50 0.90 -21.96
N PRO A 34 -2.68 0.25 -21.98
CA PRO A 34 -3.94 0.91 -22.34
C PRO A 34 -4.29 2.10 -21.45
N SER A 35 -4.98 3.10 -22.02
CA SER A 35 -5.48 4.27 -21.27
C SER A 35 -6.50 3.92 -20.17
N ASP A 36 -7.20 2.80 -20.31
CA ASP A 36 -8.18 2.29 -19.35
C ASP A 36 -7.57 1.37 -18.27
N ALA A 37 -6.23 1.26 -18.19
CA ALA A 37 -5.58 0.44 -17.17
C ALA A 37 -6.08 0.76 -15.76
N SER A 38 -6.59 -0.26 -15.07
CA SER A 38 -7.14 -0.14 -13.72
C SER A 38 -6.03 -0.20 -12.67
N GLN A 39 -4.92 -0.86 -12.99
CA GLN A 39 -3.75 -0.99 -12.15
C GLN A 39 -2.49 -0.84 -13.01
N VAL A 40 -1.55 -0.02 -12.55
CA VAL A 40 -0.20 0.09 -13.12
C VAL A 40 0.80 0.15 -11.97
N ILE A 41 1.79 -0.74 -11.97
CA ILE A 41 2.90 -0.76 -11.01
C ILE A 41 4.18 -0.49 -11.78
N ALA A 42 5.00 0.45 -11.31
CA ALA A 42 6.33 0.73 -11.82
C ALA A 42 7.38 0.27 -10.81
N VAL A 43 8.30 -0.60 -11.22
CA VAL A 43 9.36 -1.16 -10.37
C VAL A 43 10.71 -0.61 -10.80
N ASN A 44 11.41 0.07 -9.89
CA ASN A 44 12.76 0.58 -10.12
C ASN A 44 13.80 -0.47 -9.70
N LEU A 45 14.11 -1.39 -10.62
CA LEU A 45 15.07 -2.48 -10.35
C LEU A 45 16.43 -2.00 -9.88
N LYS A 46 16.94 -0.91 -10.45
CA LYS A 46 18.22 -0.32 -10.06
C LYS A 46 18.21 0.14 -8.61
N SER A 47 17.19 0.92 -8.22
CA SER A 47 17.07 1.41 -6.86
C SER A 47 16.97 0.26 -5.86
N LEU A 48 16.16 -0.76 -6.18
CA LEU A 48 16.03 -1.97 -5.36
C LEU A 48 17.36 -2.72 -5.25
N ALA A 49 18.08 -2.94 -6.34
CA ALA A 49 19.37 -3.61 -6.33
C ALA A 49 20.41 -2.85 -5.50
N ASP A 50 20.46 -1.52 -5.62
CA ASP A 50 21.36 -0.67 -4.83
C ASP A 50 21.00 -0.75 -3.33
N LYS A 51 19.72 -0.63 -2.98
CA LYS A 51 19.23 -0.65 -1.58
C LYS A 51 19.29 -2.04 -0.93
N ALA A 52 19.25 -3.10 -1.73
CA ALA A 52 19.47 -4.49 -1.30
C ALA A 52 20.94 -4.78 -0.92
N GLY A 53 21.87 -3.86 -1.20
CA GLY A 53 23.28 -4.06 -0.92
C GLY A 53 23.94 -5.05 -1.88
N THR A 54 23.49 -5.13 -3.14
CA THR A 54 24.09 -6.03 -4.16
C THR A 54 25.57 -5.75 -4.44
N LYS A 55 26.04 -4.54 -4.10
CA LYS A 55 27.45 -4.14 -4.23
C LYS A 55 28.32 -4.57 -3.04
N ASP A 56 27.71 -4.95 -1.92
CA ASP A 56 28.39 -5.36 -0.69
C ASP A 56 29.13 -6.68 -0.91
N LYS A 57 30.29 -6.85 -0.26
CA LYS A 57 31.11 -8.05 -0.39
C LYS A 57 30.32 -9.32 -0.05
N GLU A 58 29.62 -9.33 1.08
CA GLU A 58 28.83 -10.48 1.54
C GLU A 58 27.70 -10.84 0.57
N THR A 59 26.99 -9.84 0.03
CA THR A 59 25.91 -10.09 -0.94
C THR A 59 26.47 -10.58 -2.27
N LYS A 60 27.64 -10.08 -2.71
CA LYS A 60 28.33 -10.62 -3.89
C LYS A 60 28.75 -12.07 -3.69
N GLU A 61 29.26 -12.43 -2.51
CA GLU A 61 29.63 -13.81 -2.19
C GLU A 61 28.40 -14.73 -2.19
N ALA A 62 27.28 -14.29 -1.60
CA ALA A 62 26.02 -15.05 -1.64
C ALA A 62 25.48 -15.21 -3.07
N LEU A 63 25.48 -14.13 -3.87
CA LEU A 63 25.09 -14.19 -5.29
C LEU A 63 26.01 -15.11 -6.09
N GLN A 64 27.31 -15.13 -5.80
CA GLN A 64 28.25 -16.05 -6.44
C GLN A 64 27.95 -17.49 -6.06
N LYS A 65 27.69 -17.80 -4.78
CA LYS A 65 27.27 -19.16 -4.37
C LYS A 65 26.00 -19.62 -5.09
N LEU A 66 25.00 -18.74 -5.22
CA LEU A 66 23.78 -19.02 -5.97
C LEU A 66 24.07 -19.24 -7.46
N THR A 67 24.93 -18.41 -8.04
CA THR A 67 25.37 -18.55 -9.43
C THR A 67 26.11 -19.86 -9.65
N ASP A 68 27.02 -20.24 -8.75
CA ASP A 68 27.76 -21.51 -8.82
C ASP A 68 26.83 -22.72 -8.64
N ALA A 69 25.78 -22.62 -7.83
CA ALA A 69 24.76 -23.66 -7.70
C ALA A 69 23.97 -23.85 -9.00
N LEU A 70 23.66 -22.78 -9.74
CA LEU A 70 23.01 -22.89 -11.06
C LEU A 70 23.92 -23.56 -12.10
N LYS A 71 25.24 -23.50 -11.92
CA LYS A 71 26.21 -24.09 -12.87
C LYS A 71 26.08 -25.61 -12.96
N SER A 72 25.73 -26.30 -11.87
CA SER A 72 25.65 -27.77 -11.89
C SER A 72 24.54 -28.30 -12.79
N ASP A 73 23.53 -27.47 -13.04
CA ASP A 73 22.28 -27.88 -13.68
C ASP A 73 22.16 -27.34 -15.12
N MET A 74 23.17 -26.62 -15.62
CA MET A 74 23.14 -25.92 -16.92
C MET A 74 24.31 -26.31 -17.82
N ASN A 75 24.11 -26.25 -19.14
CA ASN A 75 25.22 -26.44 -20.07
C ASN A 75 26.24 -25.28 -19.97
N ALA A 76 27.51 -25.54 -20.26
CA ALA A 76 28.59 -24.56 -20.03
C ALA A 76 28.46 -23.26 -20.84
N ALA A 77 27.94 -23.33 -22.07
CA ALA A 77 27.77 -22.16 -22.93
C ALA A 77 26.59 -21.29 -22.48
N THR A 78 25.46 -21.93 -22.12
CA THR A 78 24.30 -21.31 -21.48
C THR A 78 24.70 -20.65 -20.17
N PHE A 79 25.48 -21.34 -19.34
CA PHE A 79 25.94 -20.79 -18.07
C PHE A 79 26.81 -19.55 -18.25
N GLN A 80 27.77 -19.57 -19.19
CA GLN A 80 28.62 -18.41 -19.47
C GLN A 80 27.79 -17.18 -19.86
N GLN A 81 26.73 -17.38 -20.63
CA GLN A 81 25.89 -16.30 -21.09
C GLN A 81 24.94 -15.77 -19.99
N LEU A 82 24.39 -16.66 -19.16
CA LEU A 82 23.66 -16.27 -17.95
C LEU A 82 24.57 -15.53 -16.97
N GLU A 83 25.78 -16.03 -16.72
CA GLU A 83 26.78 -15.41 -15.85
C GLU A 83 27.15 -14.01 -16.34
N ALA A 84 27.26 -13.80 -17.66
CA ALA A 84 27.49 -12.48 -18.24
C ALA A 84 26.36 -11.50 -17.92
N VAL A 85 25.09 -11.94 -17.96
CA VAL A 85 23.93 -11.11 -17.57
C VAL A 85 23.90 -10.85 -16.06
N LEU A 86 24.25 -11.84 -15.23
CA LEU A 86 24.31 -11.66 -13.77
C LEU A 86 25.39 -10.66 -13.36
N LYS A 87 26.54 -10.65 -14.06
CA LYS A 87 27.64 -9.69 -13.84
C LYS A 87 27.35 -8.32 -14.44
N ASP A 88 26.70 -8.29 -15.59
CA ASP A 88 26.32 -7.07 -16.31
C ASP A 88 24.87 -7.18 -16.81
N PRO A 89 23.88 -6.71 -16.01
CA PRO A 89 22.46 -6.80 -16.38
C PRO A 89 22.11 -6.13 -17.72
N ALA A 90 22.94 -5.20 -18.22
CA ALA A 90 22.77 -4.60 -19.53
C ALA A 90 22.88 -5.63 -20.68
N LYS A 91 23.59 -6.74 -20.46
CA LYS A 91 23.70 -7.86 -21.43
C LYS A 91 22.42 -8.65 -21.61
N SER A 92 21.38 -8.38 -20.81
CA SER A 92 20.05 -8.96 -21.03
C SER A 92 19.33 -8.39 -22.25
N GLY A 93 19.79 -7.26 -22.80
CA GLY A 93 19.06 -6.51 -23.82
C GLY A 93 17.92 -5.63 -23.28
N VAL A 94 17.62 -5.71 -21.97
CA VAL A 94 16.61 -4.89 -21.27
C VAL A 94 17.28 -3.69 -20.59
N ASP A 95 16.65 -2.52 -20.68
CA ASP A 95 17.09 -1.30 -19.98
C ASP A 95 16.72 -1.36 -18.49
N VAL A 96 17.60 -1.93 -17.68
CA VAL A 96 17.41 -2.06 -16.22
C VAL A 96 17.42 -0.73 -15.46
N ASN A 97 17.80 0.38 -16.11
CA ASN A 97 17.71 1.72 -15.53
C ASN A 97 16.33 2.33 -15.72
N ALA A 98 15.55 1.83 -16.69
CA ALA A 98 14.16 2.21 -16.88
C ALA A 98 13.24 1.37 -15.95
N PRO A 99 12.13 1.94 -15.45
CA PRO A 99 11.17 1.15 -14.68
C PRO A 99 10.58 0.00 -15.50
N ILE A 100 10.42 -1.16 -14.86
CA ILE A 100 9.56 -2.23 -15.39
C ILE A 100 8.13 -1.92 -14.95
N TYR A 101 7.19 -1.98 -15.88
CA TYR A 101 5.77 -1.79 -15.59
C TYR A 101 5.04 -3.12 -15.53
N VAL A 102 4.09 -3.25 -14.61
CA VAL A 102 3.10 -4.33 -14.59
C VAL A 102 1.72 -3.71 -14.60
N PHE A 103 0.83 -4.14 -15.49
CA PHE A 103 -0.51 -3.57 -15.58
C PHE A 103 -1.61 -4.62 -15.70
N ASN A 104 -2.81 -4.19 -15.32
CA ASN A 104 -4.08 -4.85 -15.64
C ASN A 104 -5.01 -3.80 -16.27
N ALA A 105 -5.70 -4.17 -17.36
CA ALA A 105 -6.62 -3.28 -18.07
C ALA A 105 -7.91 -4.01 -18.46
N PRO A 106 -9.09 -3.39 -18.38
CA PRO A 106 -10.34 -3.99 -18.88
C PRO A 106 -10.29 -4.32 -20.38
N SER A 107 -9.71 -3.45 -21.20
CA SER A 107 -9.53 -3.65 -22.65
C SER A 107 -8.59 -4.80 -23.02
N PHE A 108 -7.67 -5.15 -22.11
CA PHE A 108 -6.73 -6.27 -22.27
C PHE A 108 -6.60 -7.00 -20.92
N PRO A 109 -7.51 -7.93 -20.60
CA PRO A 109 -7.70 -8.48 -19.25
C PRO A 109 -6.68 -9.57 -18.90
N TYR A 110 -5.41 -9.29 -19.16
CA TYR A 110 -4.26 -10.14 -18.88
C TYR A 110 -3.20 -9.34 -18.13
N THR A 111 -2.68 -9.89 -17.05
CA THR A 111 -1.57 -9.27 -16.32
C THR A 111 -0.35 -9.27 -17.22
N THR A 112 0.13 -8.07 -17.49
CA THR A 112 1.18 -7.84 -18.47
C THR A 112 2.34 -7.09 -17.84
N MET A 113 3.53 -7.66 -17.94
CA MET A 113 4.79 -6.98 -17.63
C MET A 113 5.30 -6.30 -18.90
N VAL A 114 5.82 -5.08 -18.78
CA VAL A 114 6.40 -4.30 -19.86
C VAL A 114 7.77 -3.79 -19.44
N ALA A 115 8.78 -4.05 -20.26
CA ALA A 115 10.13 -3.55 -20.08
C ALA A 115 10.63 -2.86 -21.36
N LYS A 116 11.55 -1.93 -21.20
CA LYS A 116 12.17 -1.24 -22.32
C LYS A 116 13.34 -2.07 -22.86
N VAL A 117 13.37 -2.28 -24.17
CA VAL A 117 14.48 -2.94 -24.84
C VAL A 117 15.56 -1.90 -25.16
N GLN A 118 16.79 -2.18 -24.76
CA GLN A 118 17.97 -1.38 -25.10
C GLN A 118 18.79 -1.97 -26.24
N SER A 119 18.79 -3.30 -26.40
CA SER A 119 19.55 -4.04 -27.40
C SER A 119 18.77 -5.29 -27.78
N GLU A 120 18.21 -5.29 -28.99
CA GLU A 120 17.48 -6.43 -29.54
C GLU A 120 18.40 -7.64 -29.73
N ASP A 121 19.63 -7.41 -30.22
CA ASP A 121 20.63 -8.47 -30.41
C ASP A 121 20.98 -9.18 -29.10
N ASP A 122 21.14 -8.42 -28.01
CA ASP A 122 21.47 -9.01 -26.71
C ASP A 122 20.25 -9.70 -26.08
N LEU A 123 19.04 -9.19 -26.33
CA LEU A 123 17.80 -9.86 -25.93
C LEU A 123 17.65 -11.20 -26.67
N LEU A 124 17.81 -11.21 -28.00
CA LEU A 124 17.75 -12.42 -28.81
C LEU A 124 18.76 -13.47 -28.34
N LYS A 125 20.00 -13.05 -28.10
CA LYS A 125 21.05 -13.89 -27.49
C LYS A 125 20.59 -14.50 -26.17
N LEU A 126 20.00 -13.73 -25.26
CA LEU A 126 19.46 -14.25 -24.01
C LEU A 126 18.31 -15.26 -24.26
N LEU A 127 17.42 -14.96 -25.22
CA LEU A 127 16.30 -15.84 -25.55
C LEU A 127 16.77 -17.18 -26.13
N GLU A 128 17.80 -17.19 -26.99
CA GLU A 128 18.42 -18.42 -27.51
C GLU A 128 18.91 -19.34 -26.39
N VAL A 129 19.44 -18.77 -25.31
CA VAL A 129 19.86 -19.53 -24.13
C VAL A 129 18.65 -20.16 -23.45
N THR A 130 17.60 -19.38 -23.22
CA THR A 130 16.38 -19.89 -22.59
C THR A 130 15.64 -20.91 -23.45
N GLU A 131 15.76 -20.84 -24.78
CA GLU A 131 15.23 -21.83 -25.72
C GLU A 131 16.01 -23.15 -25.62
N LYS A 132 17.34 -23.10 -25.57
CA LYS A 132 18.21 -24.29 -25.40
C LYS A 132 17.92 -25.03 -24.09
N GLU A 133 17.58 -24.30 -23.03
CA GLU A 133 17.17 -24.87 -21.74
C GLU A 133 15.67 -25.23 -21.69
N GLN A 134 14.96 -25.17 -22.81
CA GLN A 134 13.53 -25.51 -22.94
C GLN A 134 12.58 -24.68 -22.04
N ILE A 135 13.01 -23.50 -21.60
CA ILE A 135 12.21 -22.56 -20.80
C ILE A 135 11.20 -21.83 -21.69
N ILE A 136 11.63 -21.48 -22.91
CA ILE A 136 10.78 -20.87 -23.94
C ILE A 136 10.67 -21.75 -25.17
N SER A 137 9.60 -21.55 -25.94
CA SER A 137 9.51 -22.05 -27.31
C SER A 137 10.47 -21.31 -28.24
N HIS A 138 10.64 -21.83 -29.44
CA HIS A 138 11.31 -21.08 -30.52
C HIS A 138 10.71 -19.69 -30.69
N VAL A 139 11.59 -18.70 -30.91
CA VAL A 139 11.19 -17.33 -31.24
C VAL A 139 10.60 -17.32 -32.64
N ALA A 140 9.34 -16.93 -32.75
CA ALA A 140 8.63 -16.78 -34.01
C ALA A 140 8.40 -15.30 -34.32
N GLU A 141 8.29 -14.97 -35.60
CA GLU A 141 7.97 -13.62 -36.07
C GLU A 141 6.50 -13.52 -36.48
N ALA A 142 5.91 -12.36 -36.21
CA ALA A 142 4.59 -11.93 -36.66
C ALA A 142 4.67 -10.51 -37.23
N ASP A 143 3.55 -9.95 -37.69
CA ASP A 143 3.48 -8.60 -38.30
C ASP A 143 4.01 -7.51 -37.34
N GLY A 144 5.31 -7.20 -37.45
CA GLY A 144 5.99 -6.14 -36.73
C GLY A 144 6.49 -6.47 -35.32
N TYR A 145 6.49 -7.75 -34.90
CA TYR A 145 7.01 -8.17 -33.59
C TYR A 145 7.44 -9.65 -33.57
N SER A 146 8.27 -9.99 -32.59
CA SER A 146 8.73 -11.36 -32.33
C SER A 146 8.11 -11.89 -31.04
N PHE A 147 7.87 -13.20 -30.94
CA PHE A 147 7.24 -13.80 -29.77
C PHE A 147 7.70 -15.22 -29.48
N ALA A 148 7.59 -15.63 -28.22
CA ALA A 148 7.85 -16.98 -27.74
C ALA A 148 6.95 -17.33 -26.54
N GLN A 149 6.58 -18.60 -26.37
CA GLN A 149 5.84 -19.05 -25.18
C GLN A 149 6.80 -19.44 -24.07
N ILE A 150 6.59 -18.92 -22.86
CA ILE A 150 7.32 -19.33 -21.65
C ILE A 150 6.50 -20.43 -20.95
N ASN A 151 7.02 -21.66 -20.92
CA ASN A 151 6.43 -22.81 -20.21
C ASN A 151 4.90 -23.00 -20.39
N LYS A 152 4.35 -22.61 -21.56
CA LYS A 152 2.90 -22.62 -21.88
C LYS A 152 2.01 -21.84 -20.90
N ARG A 153 2.57 -20.89 -20.15
CA ARG A 153 1.86 -20.07 -19.13
C ARG A 153 1.91 -18.57 -19.40
N ALA A 154 2.90 -18.12 -20.17
CA ALA A 154 3.02 -16.73 -20.56
C ALA A 154 3.50 -16.62 -22.01
N LEU A 155 3.10 -15.54 -22.67
CA LEU A 155 3.57 -15.18 -23.99
C LEU A 155 4.53 -14.00 -23.84
N LEU A 156 5.76 -14.22 -24.26
CA LEU A 156 6.75 -13.17 -24.45
C LEU A 156 6.55 -12.59 -25.85
N ALA A 157 6.46 -11.28 -25.97
CA ALA A 157 6.38 -10.57 -27.25
C ALA A 157 7.27 -9.33 -27.20
N PHE A 158 8.05 -9.07 -28.24
CA PHE A 158 8.99 -7.95 -28.24
C PHE A 158 9.16 -7.30 -29.61
N THR A 159 9.58 -6.04 -29.56
CA THR A 159 10.01 -5.19 -30.67
C THR A 159 11.40 -4.63 -30.32
N PRO A 160 12.06 -3.87 -31.22
CA PRO A 160 13.37 -3.27 -30.90
C PRO A 160 13.36 -2.31 -29.69
N THR A 161 12.19 -1.90 -29.20
CA THR A 161 12.05 -0.92 -28.10
C THR A 161 11.25 -1.41 -26.90
N THR A 162 10.46 -2.49 -27.05
CA THR A 162 9.50 -2.92 -26.03
C THR A 162 9.52 -4.44 -25.89
N LEU A 163 9.56 -4.92 -24.65
CA LEU A 163 9.38 -6.32 -24.28
C LEU A 163 8.12 -6.42 -23.42
N MET A 164 7.22 -7.32 -23.78
CA MET A 164 6.00 -7.66 -23.04
C MET A 164 6.03 -9.12 -22.62
N VAL A 165 5.57 -9.40 -21.40
CA VAL A 165 5.30 -10.76 -20.92
C VAL A 165 3.87 -10.78 -20.41
N VAL A 166 3.01 -11.55 -21.09
CA VAL A 166 1.57 -11.60 -20.86
C VAL A 166 1.21 -12.97 -20.29
N ASN A 167 0.55 -13.03 -19.13
CA ASN A 167 0.05 -14.29 -18.59
C ASN A 167 -1.21 -14.78 -19.34
N TYR A 168 -1.37 -16.09 -19.47
CA TYR A 168 -2.60 -16.67 -20.01
C TYR A 168 -2.84 -18.08 -19.45
N THR A 169 -4.09 -18.53 -19.52
CA THR A 169 -4.49 -19.89 -19.14
C THR A 169 -5.18 -20.58 -20.32
N GLY A 170 -4.56 -21.65 -20.82
CA GLY A 170 -5.10 -22.47 -21.91
C GLY A 170 -5.00 -21.83 -23.30
N THR A 171 -5.26 -22.64 -24.33
CA THR A 171 -5.06 -22.25 -25.73
C THR A 171 -5.99 -21.14 -26.20
N SER A 172 -7.24 -21.10 -25.73
CA SER A 172 -8.20 -20.06 -26.12
C SER A 172 -7.76 -18.66 -25.69
N GLN A 173 -7.17 -18.53 -24.49
CA GLN A 173 -6.62 -17.25 -24.05
C GLN A 173 -5.35 -16.87 -24.81
N LEU A 174 -4.48 -17.85 -25.11
CA LEU A 174 -3.28 -17.61 -25.91
C LEU A 174 -3.60 -16.97 -27.27
N GLU A 175 -4.60 -17.49 -27.99
CA GLU A 175 -4.96 -16.92 -29.30
C GLU A 175 -5.51 -15.50 -29.15
N LYS A 176 -6.35 -15.23 -28.15
CA LYS A 176 -6.82 -13.86 -27.85
C LYS A 176 -5.69 -12.90 -27.46
N VAL A 177 -4.70 -13.38 -26.71
CA VAL A 177 -3.51 -12.59 -26.37
C VAL A 177 -2.73 -12.23 -27.63
N LYS A 178 -2.50 -13.19 -28.54
CA LYS A 178 -1.84 -12.94 -29.84
C LYS A 178 -2.63 -11.95 -30.71
N GLU A 179 -3.95 -12.04 -30.70
CA GLU A 179 -4.83 -11.08 -31.42
C GLU A 179 -4.75 -9.66 -30.84
N GLY A 180 -4.60 -9.52 -29.52
CA GLY A 180 -4.56 -8.22 -28.84
C GLY A 180 -3.20 -7.51 -28.87
N ILE A 181 -2.08 -8.24 -28.89
CA ILE A 181 -0.72 -7.67 -28.88
C ILE A 181 -0.47 -6.63 -29.99
N PRO A 182 -0.83 -6.89 -31.27
CA PRO A 182 -0.64 -5.90 -32.34
C PRO A 182 -1.34 -4.57 -32.05
N ALA A 183 -2.54 -4.60 -31.46
CA ALA A 183 -3.26 -3.39 -31.10
C ALA A 183 -2.50 -2.61 -30.03
N LEU A 184 -1.96 -3.30 -29.01
CA LEU A 184 -1.16 -2.67 -27.96
C LEU A 184 0.13 -2.04 -28.50
N LEU A 185 0.85 -2.75 -29.37
CA LEU A 185 2.11 -2.28 -29.98
C LEU A 185 1.93 -1.10 -30.93
N LYS A 186 0.76 -0.99 -31.57
CA LYS A 186 0.42 0.10 -32.50
C LYS A 186 -0.18 1.34 -31.80
N GLN A 187 -0.34 1.32 -30.47
CA GLN A 187 -0.90 2.45 -29.71
C GLN A 187 -0.04 3.72 -29.80
N THR A 188 -0.71 4.86 -29.85
CA THR A 188 -0.10 6.18 -29.71
C THR A 188 -0.16 6.64 -28.26
N GLY A 189 0.63 7.66 -27.90
CA GLY A 189 0.61 8.24 -26.55
C GLY A 189 -0.78 8.68 -26.10
N GLU A 190 -1.62 9.17 -27.02
CA GLU A 190 -3.00 9.64 -26.74
C GLU A 190 -3.95 8.52 -26.30
N ASN A 191 -3.82 7.33 -26.93
CA ASN A 191 -4.69 6.18 -26.65
C ASN A 191 -4.16 5.29 -25.51
N SER A 192 -2.93 5.53 -25.08
CA SER A 192 -2.24 4.80 -24.02
C SER A 192 -2.37 5.46 -22.65
N ILE A 193 -1.84 4.82 -21.61
CA ILE A 193 -1.74 5.39 -20.26
C ILE A 193 -0.96 6.71 -20.21
N ASN A 194 -0.13 7.01 -21.23
CA ASN A 194 0.62 8.25 -21.29
C ASN A 194 -0.28 9.49 -21.49
N SER A 195 -1.56 9.35 -21.82
CA SER A 195 -2.52 10.46 -21.79
C SER A 195 -3.01 10.75 -20.36
N ASN A 196 -2.97 9.75 -19.47
CA ASN A 196 -3.52 9.82 -18.12
C ASN A 196 -2.68 10.74 -17.19
N THR A 197 -3.34 11.72 -16.58
CA THR A 197 -2.73 12.71 -15.68
C THR A 197 -2.24 12.10 -14.37
N ALA A 198 -2.98 11.15 -13.80
CA ALA A 198 -2.59 10.41 -12.60
C ALA A 198 -1.33 9.57 -12.85
N PHE A 199 -1.21 8.96 -14.04
CA PHE A 199 0.00 8.22 -14.42
C PHE A 199 1.23 9.14 -14.55
N LYS A 200 1.08 10.30 -15.19
CA LYS A 200 2.15 11.32 -15.24
C LYS A 200 2.57 11.79 -13.86
N LYS A 201 1.63 11.84 -12.90
CA LYS A 201 1.92 12.17 -11.51
C LYS A 201 2.66 11.02 -10.82
N MET A 202 2.25 9.77 -11.04
CA MET A 202 2.95 8.57 -10.55
C MET A 202 4.40 8.51 -11.05
N GLN A 203 4.65 8.82 -12.32
CA GLN A 203 6.00 8.81 -12.91
C GLN A 203 6.97 9.82 -12.26
N LYS A 204 6.45 10.86 -11.59
CA LYS A 204 7.26 11.87 -10.88
C LYS A 204 7.59 11.47 -9.45
N GLN A 205 7.02 10.37 -8.94
CA GLN A 205 7.32 9.86 -7.60
C GLN A 205 8.68 9.16 -7.62
N ASP A 206 9.44 9.33 -6.56
CA ASP A 206 10.82 8.85 -6.39
C ASP A 206 10.92 7.52 -5.63
N GLY A 207 9.79 6.86 -5.38
CA GLY A 207 9.75 5.56 -4.73
C GLY A 207 10.42 4.44 -5.53
N ASP A 208 10.79 3.38 -4.81
CA ASP A 208 11.36 2.18 -5.40
C ASP A 208 10.31 1.37 -6.18
N ILE A 209 9.05 1.44 -5.73
CA ILE A 209 7.89 0.89 -6.41
C ILE A 209 6.76 1.93 -6.38
N ASN A 210 6.31 2.39 -7.55
CA ASN A 210 5.19 3.32 -7.65
C ASN A 210 3.96 2.60 -8.23
N MET A 211 2.77 3.04 -7.85
CA MET A 211 1.53 2.34 -8.14
C MET A 211 0.44 3.36 -8.50
N LEU A 212 -0.34 3.04 -9.52
CA LEU A 212 -1.61 3.68 -9.83
C LEU A 212 -2.67 2.59 -9.74
N ILE A 213 -3.66 2.80 -8.89
CA ILE A 213 -4.72 1.82 -8.65
C ILE A 213 -6.08 2.51 -8.70
N SER A 214 -7.03 1.92 -9.41
CA SER A 214 -8.43 2.32 -9.37
C SER A 214 -9.12 1.56 -8.23
N PRO A 215 -9.64 2.21 -7.17
CA PRO A 215 -10.24 1.51 -6.03
C PRO A 215 -11.39 0.60 -6.43
N SER A 216 -12.15 0.94 -7.48
CA SER A 216 -13.21 0.09 -8.02
C SER A 216 -12.73 -1.31 -8.42
N SER A 217 -11.46 -1.49 -8.80
CA SER A 217 -10.90 -2.81 -9.12
C SER A 217 -10.46 -3.61 -7.88
N LEU A 218 -10.23 -2.95 -6.74
CA LEU A 218 -9.86 -3.59 -5.47
C LEU A 218 -11.08 -3.84 -4.57
N LEU A 219 -12.00 -2.86 -4.51
CA LEU A 219 -13.10 -2.82 -3.56
C LEU A 219 -14.20 -3.83 -3.88
N SER A 220 -14.31 -4.34 -5.11
CA SER A 220 -15.25 -5.43 -5.42
C SER A 220 -15.01 -6.69 -4.57
N ALA A 221 -13.78 -6.91 -4.09
CA ALA A 221 -13.43 -8.02 -3.20
C ALA A 221 -13.59 -7.70 -1.70
N TYR A 222 -13.75 -6.42 -1.31
CA TYR A 222 -13.74 -5.96 0.10
C TYR A 222 -14.84 -4.94 0.43
N ALA A 223 -15.88 -4.81 -0.40
CA ALA A 223 -16.88 -3.74 -0.33
C ALA A 223 -17.68 -3.67 0.98
N ASN A 224 -17.87 -4.80 1.68
CA ASN A 224 -18.89 -4.88 2.73
C ASN A 224 -18.59 -4.12 4.05
N PRO A 225 -17.35 -4.05 4.58
CA PRO A 225 -17.10 -3.35 5.85
C PRO A 225 -16.83 -1.83 5.73
N LEU A 226 -16.45 -1.33 4.54
CA LEU A 226 -16.13 0.10 4.32
C LEU A 226 -17.37 0.97 4.03
N ASN A 227 -18.55 0.36 3.87
CA ASN A 227 -19.84 1.02 3.58
C ASN A 227 -20.34 1.99 4.68
N TYR A 228 -19.70 2.04 5.85
CA TYR A 228 -20.00 3.04 6.88
C TYR A 228 -19.41 4.43 6.58
N GLY A 229 -18.33 4.52 5.80
CA GLY A 229 -17.61 5.79 5.57
C GLY A 229 -17.89 6.45 4.22
N ILE A 230 -18.39 5.71 3.24
CA ILE A 230 -18.66 6.19 1.87
C ILE A 230 -20.14 5.97 1.61
N SER A 231 -20.87 7.02 1.24
CA SER A 231 -22.28 6.87 0.89
C SER A 231 -22.41 5.93 -0.33
N HIS A 232 -23.41 5.05 -0.31
CA HIS A 232 -23.62 4.01 -1.33
C HIS A 232 -23.84 4.57 -2.76
N ASN A 233 -23.94 5.89 -2.91
CA ASN A 233 -24.27 6.57 -4.16
C ASN A 233 -23.06 7.23 -4.87
N ILE A 234 -21.84 7.08 -4.35
CA ILE A 234 -20.65 7.69 -4.97
C ILE A 234 -19.98 6.70 -5.93
N ASP A 235 -19.96 7.02 -7.23
CA ASP A 235 -19.20 6.26 -8.23
C ASP A 235 -17.69 6.55 -8.07
N LEU A 236 -16.94 5.54 -7.65
CA LEU A 236 -15.48 5.64 -7.42
C LEU A 236 -14.64 5.36 -8.67
N LYS A 237 -15.24 5.21 -9.86
CA LYS A 237 -14.49 4.97 -11.12
C LYS A 237 -13.48 6.09 -11.44
N ASP A 238 -13.82 7.32 -11.11
CA ASP A 238 -13.00 8.51 -11.32
C ASP A 238 -11.98 8.75 -10.19
N LEU A 239 -11.97 7.92 -9.15
CA LEU A 239 -10.97 7.94 -8.10
C LEU A 239 -9.78 7.06 -8.51
N LYS A 240 -8.58 7.60 -8.39
CA LYS A 240 -7.31 6.87 -8.49
C LYS A 240 -6.56 7.00 -7.18
N MET A 241 -5.83 5.95 -6.79
CA MET A 241 -4.88 5.98 -5.70
C MET A 241 -3.48 5.88 -6.28
N LEU A 242 -2.61 6.81 -5.88
CA LEU A 242 -1.21 6.82 -6.21
C LEU A 242 -0.42 6.33 -5.00
N GLY A 243 0.23 5.17 -5.13
CA GLY A 243 1.09 4.58 -4.11
C GLY A 243 2.56 4.76 -4.46
N SER A 244 3.40 5.03 -3.47
CA SER A 244 4.86 5.07 -3.62
C SER A 244 5.52 4.38 -2.43
N LEU A 245 6.10 3.20 -2.67
CA LEU A 245 6.80 2.39 -1.70
C LEU A 245 8.30 2.66 -1.77
N SER A 246 8.91 2.93 -0.63
CA SER A 246 10.34 3.20 -0.49
C SER A 246 10.95 2.38 0.64
N PHE A 247 12.11 1.79 0.40
CA PHE A 247 12.97 1.17 1.39
C PHE A 247 14.03 2.17 1.80
N GLU A 248 13.96 2.67 3.03
CA GLU A 248 14.88 3.66 3.58
C GLU A 248 15.67 3.08 4.74
N LYS A 249 16.64 3.84 5.26
CA LYS A 249 17.35 3.45 6.47
C LYS A 249 16.38 3.26 7.63
N GLY A 250 16.32 2.03 8.14
CA GLY A 250 15.47 1.67 9.26
C GLY A 250 13.98 1.61 9.00
N LYS A 251 13.46 1.90 7.81
CA LYS A 251 12.01 1.90 7.59
C LYS A 251 11.61 1.54 6.18
N ILE A 252 10.42 0.97 6.05
CA ILE A 252 9.71 0.79 4.78
C ILE A 252 8.52 1.75 4.82
N GLU A 253 8.42 2.62 3.82
CA GLU A 253 7.41 3.67 3.79
C GLU A 253 6.56 3.55 2.52
N LEU A 254 5.25 3.41 2.69
CA LEU A 254 4.26 3.49 1.61
C LEU A 254 3.49 4.80 1.75
N LYS A 255 3.74 5.73 0.82
CA LYS A 255 2.93 6.95 0.69
C LYS A 255 1.76 6.65 -0.25
N VAL A 256 0.56 7.03 0.15
CA VAL A 256 -0.65 6.90 -0.66
C VAL A 256 -1.27 8.28 -0.80
N GLU A 257 -1.69 8.61 -2.02
CA GLU A 257 -2.40 9.85 -2.33
C GLU A 257 -3.65 9.51 -3.16
N SER A 258 -4.80 10.03 -2.74
CA SER A 258 -6.02 9.98 -3.55
C SER A 258 -5.96 11.05 -4.63
N TYR A 259 -6.31 10.68 -5.86
CA TYR A 259 -6.34 11.58 -7.01
C TYR A 259 -7.66 11.44 -7.76
N THR A 260 -8.29 12.56 -8.06
CA THR A 260 -9.46 12.61 -8.94
C THR A 260 -9.54 13.97 -9.62
N GLU A 261 -10.10 14.00 -10.82
CA GLU A 261 -10.45 15.25 -11.52
C GLU A 261 -11.93 15.60 -11.36
N ASN A 262 -12.73 14.65 -10.88
CA ASN A 262 -14.15 14.81 -10.64
C ASN A 262 -14.40 15.82 -9.51
N THR A 263 -15.14 16.89 -9.81
CA THR A 263 -15.39 18.00 -8.88
C THR A 263 -16.27 17.60 -7.71
N GLU A 264 -17.20 16.66 -7.90
CA GLU A 264 -18.08 16.17 -6.83
C GLU A 264 -17.28 15.34 -5.82
N LEU A 265 -16.39 14.46 -6.30
CA LEU A 265 -15.49 13.68 -5.43
C LEU A 265 -14.55 14.60 -4.63
N LYS A 266 -14.01 15.65 -5.25
CA LYS A 266 -13.18 16.65 -4.54
C LYS A 266 -13.96 17.32 -3.41
N ALA A 267 -15.19 17.78 -3.68
CA ALA A 267 -16.03 18.41 -2.67
C ALA A 267 -16.35 17.48 -1.50
N LEU A 268 -16.55 16.18 -1.78
CA LEU A 268 -16.76 15.16 -0.75
C LEU A 268 -15.53 14.97 0.14
N PHE A 269 -14.32 14.89 -0.44
CA PHE A 269 -13.09 14.82 0.34
C PHE A 269 -12.86 16.09 1.17
N GLU A 270 -13.14 17.27 0.63
CA GLU A 270 -13.03 18.53 1.38
C GLU A 270 -13.96 18.56 2.61
N LYS A 271 -15.19 18.04 2.49
CA LYS A 271 -16.09 17.88 3.65
C LYS A 271 -15.52 16.91 4.68
N GLN A 272 -15.00 15.77 4.25
CA GLN A 272 -14.38 14.78 5.15
C GLN A 272 -13.11 15.32 5.83
N ILE A 273 -12.37 16.21 5.17
CA ILE A 273 -11.24 16.89 5.78
C ILE A 273 -11.70 17.82 6.92
N LYS A 274 -12.81 18.55 6.74
CA LYS A 274 -13.35 19.47 7.75
C LYS A 274 -13.89 18.78 9.01
N SER A 275 -14.30 17.51 8.91
CA SER A 275 -14.74 16.73 10.08
C SER A 275 -13.59 16.29 10.99
N THR A 276 -12.35 16.47 10.54
CA THR A 276 -11.15 16.18 11.32
C THR A 276 -10.35 17.44 11.61
N CYS A 277 -9.42 17.36 12.55
CA CYS A 277 -8.46 18.41 12.87
C CYS A 277 -7.07 17.78 13.13
N PRO A 278 -6.00 18.57 13.23
CA PRO A 278 -4.69 18.04 13.59
C PRO A 278 -4.66 17.48 15.03
N ILE A 279 -4.09 16.28 15.20
CA ILE A 279 -3.91 15.60 16.49
C ILE A 279 -2.93 16.38 17.36
N GLU A 280 -3.29 16.60 18.63
CA GLU A 280 -2.49 17.34 19.61
C GLU A 280 -1.62 16.42 20.49
N ASN A 281 -1.89 15.11 20.49
CA ASN A 281 -1.30 14.07 21.36
C ASN A 281 -1.64 14.24 22.85
N THR A 282 -2.83 14.74 23.15
CA THR A 282 -3.33 15.06 24.49
C THR A 282 -3.28 13.86 25.44
N PHE A 283 -3.64 12.68 24.93
CA PHE A 283 -3.92 11.50 25.76
C PHE A 283 -2.77 10.50 25.88
N LEU A 284 -1.71 10.59 25.07
CA LEU A 284 -0.63 9.60 25.06
C LEU A 284 0.03 9.37 26.44
N LYS A 285 0.03 10.39 27.30
CA LYS A 285 0.55 10.30 28.68
C LYS A 285 -0.29 9.38 29.61
N TYR A 286 -1.54 9.09 29.26
CA TYR A 286 -2.43 8.23 30.05
C TYR A 286 -2.42 6.78 29.58
N PHE A 287 -1.83 6.51 28.41
CA PHE A 287 -1.66 5.17 27.89
C PHE A 287 -0.33 4.59 28.39
N PRO A 288 -0.29 3.35 28.89
CA PRO A 288 0.97 2.65 29.17
C PRO A 288 1.85 2.56 27.92
N LYS A 289 3.18 2.62 28.09
CA LYS A 289 4.14 2.42 26.98
C LYS A 289 3.93 1.07 26.26
N SER A 290 3.45 0.06 26.98
CA SER A 290 3.11 -1.28 26.47
C SER A 290 1.76 -1.36 25.76
N THR A 291 1.12 -0.23 25.43
CA THR A 291 -0.11 -0.24 24.62
C THR A 291 0.16 -0.93 23.29
N LEU A 292 -0.63 -1.96 22.97
CA LEU A 292 -0.40 -2.88 21.85
C LEU A 292 -0.72 -2.25 20.50
N ALA A 293 -1.82 -1.52 20.45
CA ALA A 293 -2.23 -0.76 19.28
C ALA A 293 -2.91 0.53 19.73
N LEU A 294 -2.76 1.59 18.96
CA LEU A 294 -3.31 2.91 19.27
C LEU A 294 -3.92 3.51 18.01
N PHE A 295 -5.18 3.90 18.10
CA PHE A 295 -5.87 4.70 17.10
C PHE A 295 -6.09 6.10 17.67
N SER A 296 -5.70 7.14 16.92
CA SER A 296 -5.94 8.53 17.28
C SER A 296 -6.52 9.27 16.09
N ILE A 297 -7.51 10.12 16.35
CA ILE A 297 -8.12 11.01 15.37
C ILE A 297 -8.28 12.38 16.00
N GLY A 298 -7.92 13.42 15.26
CA GLY A 298 -8.32 14.77 15.59
C GLY A 298 -9.73 14.98 15.03
N ILE A 299 -10.71 15.26 15.88
CA ILE A 299 -12.12 15.38 15.54
C ILE A 299 -12.62 16.81 15.69
N ASN A 300 -13.40 17.25 14.71
CA ASN A 300 -14.33 18.37 14.88
C ASN A 300 -15.73 17.78 15.03
N GLY A 301 -16.20 17.65 16.27
CA GLY A 301 -17.41 16.86 16.58
C GLY A 301 -18.67 17.28 15.84
N GLU A 302 -18.86 18.58 15.61
CA GLU A 302 -20.03 19.09 14.87
C GLU A 302 -19.94 18.76 13.38
N GLU A 303 -18.79 19.02 12.75
CA GLU A 303 -18.59 18.68 11.34
C GLU A 303 -18.57 17.17 11.09
N PHE A 304 -18.06 16.40 12.05
CA PHE A 304 -18.11 14.94 12.01
C PHE A 304 -19.54 14.41 12.04
N TYR A 305 -20.40 15.00 12.88
CA TYR A 305 -21.82 14.67 12.87
C TYR A 305 -22.48 15.02 11.53
N ASN A 306 -22.18 16.18 10.95
CA ASN A 306 -22.72 16.59 9.65
C ASN A 306 -22.37 15.58 8.54
N VAL A 307 -21.13 15.10 8.52
CA VAL A 307 -20.70 14.05 7.58
C VAL A 307 -21.43 12.73 7.85
N LEU A 308 -21.58 12.31 9.10
CA LEU A 308 -22.32 11.09 9.46
C LEU A 308 -23.79 11.16 9.03
N GLN A 309 -24.44 12.31 9.15
CA GLN A 309 -25.83 12.48 8.72
C GLN A 309 -26.02 12.30 7.22
N GLU A 310 -25.00 12.49 6.39
CA GLU A 310 -25.08 12.20 4.95
C GLU A 310 -25.10 10.69 4.66
N ASN A 311 -24.67 9.85 5.60
CA ASN A 311 -24.72 8.39 5.49
C ASN A 311 -26.16 7.86 5.75
N GLU A 312 -26.72 7.14 4.78
CA GLU A 312 -28.08 6.59 4.88
C GLU A 312 -28.24 5.56 5.99
N GLN A 313 -27.25 4.68 6.16
CA GLN A 313 -27.28 3.68 7.21
C GLN A 313 -27.26 4.33 8.59
N PHE A 314 -26.45 5.37 8.80
CA PHE A 314 -26.47 6.13 10.03
C PHE A 314 -27.85 6.74 10.31
N ARG A 315 -28.51 7.32 9.30
CA ARG A 315 -29.88 7.86 9.45
C ARG A 315 -30.93 6.77 9.73
N ASN A 316 -30.72 5.56 9.21
CA ASN A 316 -31.63 4.43 9.44
C ASN A 316 -31.45 3.83 10.84
N ASP A 317 -30.20 3.74 11.32
CA ASP A 317 -29.85 3.20 12.64
C ASP A 317 -30.18 4.21 13.76
N PHE A 318 -30.05 5.51 13.49
CA PHE A 318 -30.38 6.59 14.42
C PHE A 318 -31.63 7.36 13.98
N SER A 319 -32.76 7.05 14.61
CA SER A 319 -34.05 7.72 14.37
C SER A 319 -33.94 9.25 14.39
N ILE A 320 -34.61 9.91 13.44
CA ILE A 320 -34.73 11.38 13.35
C ILE A 320 -35.21 12.01 14.66
N THR A 321 -36.05 11.29 15.42
CA THR A 321 -36.58 11.77 16.72
C THR A 321 -35.53 11.96 17.80
N LYS A 322 -34.31 11.41 17.63
CA LYS A 322 -33.18 11.54 18.55
C LYS A 322 -32.01 12.35 17.95
N ALA A 323 -32.23 12.98 16.79
CA ALA A 323 -31.17 13.64 16.04
C ALA A 323 -30.56 14.84 16.79
N ALA A 324 -31.34 15.52 17.65
CA ALA A 324 -30.84 16.62 18.46
C ALA A 324 -29.87 16.11 19.55
N GLU A 325 -30.26 15.09 20.30
CA GLU A 325 -29.42 14.50 21.35
C GLU A 325 -28.14 13.86 20.78
N VAL A 326 -28.26 13.18 19.64
CA VAL A 326 -27.10 12.61 18.96
C VAL A 326 -26.18 13.72 18.46
N LYS A 327 -26.73 14.80 17.89
CA LYS A 327 -25.93 15.97 17.49
C LYS A 327 -25.18 16.56 18.69
N ASP A 328 -25.86 16.76 19.82
CA ASP A 328 -25.26 17.36 21.02
C ASP A 328 -24.13 16.48 21.58
N LEU A 329 -24.30 15.16 21.57
CA LEU A 329 -23.26 14.22 21.98
C LEU A 329 -22.02 14.33 21.09
N PHE A 330 -22.18 14.28 19.77
CA PHE A 330 -21.04 14.37 18.85
C PHE A 330 -20.39 15.75 18.90
N SER A 331 -21.19 16.82 18.96
CA SER A 331 -20.71 18.21 18.98
C SER A 331 -19.93 18.57 20.25
N ALA A 332 -20.05 17.77 21.31
CA ALA A 332 -19.24 17.92 22.51
C ALA A 332 -17.80 17.46 22.32
N PHE A 333 -17.53 16.54 21.39
CA PHE A 333 -16.17 16.10 21.09
C PHE A 333 -15.38 17.17 20.33
N HIS A 334 -14.11 17.34 20.70
CA HIS A 334 -13.18 18.20 19.99
C HIS A 334 -11.75 17.71 20.16
N ASN A 335 -10.83 18.25 19.34
CA ASN A 335 -9.41 17.93 19.36
C ASN A 335 -9.21 16.41 19.30
N ASP A 336 -8.59 15.80 20.29
CA ASP A 336 -8.22 14.39 20.20
C ASP A 336 -9.37 13.45 20.63
N LEU A 337 -9.45 12.32 19.93
CA LEU A 337 -10.00 11.06 20.41
C LEU A 337 -8.95 9.98 20.20
N THR A 338 -8.59 9.27 21.26
CA THR A 338 -7.55 8.23 21.22
C THR A 338 -8.06 6.95 21.88
N ILE A 339 -7.94 5.83 21.18
CA ILE A 339 -8.32 4.50 21.65
C ILE A 339 -7.08 3.60 21.60
N GLY A 340 -6.79 2.92 22.70
CA GLY A 340 -5.69 1.97 22.81
C GLY A 340 -6.19 0.57 23.12
N LEU A 341 -5.64 -0.42 22.42
CA LEU A 341 -5.70 -1.82 22.79
C LEU A 341 -4.60 -2.08 23.83
N ILE A 342 -4.98 -2.41 25.06
CA ILE A 342 -4.06 -2.47 26.19
C ILE A 342 -3.54 -3.89 26.41
N ASN A 343 -4.42 -4.89 26.34
CA ASN A 343 -4.05 -6.27 26.59
C ASN A 343 -4.94 -7.26 25.82
N VAL A 344 -4.38 -8.42 25.47
CA VAL A 344 -5.10 -9.54 24.85
C VAL A 344 -4.73 -10.81 25.61
N THR A 345 -5.75 -11.59 25.99
CA THR A 345 -5.58 -12.89 26.64
C THR A 345 -6.44 -13.94 25.95
N MET A 346 -6.18 -15.23 26.18
CA MET A 346 -6.92 -16.32 25.52
C MET A 346 -8.38 -16.44 25.99
N ASN A 347 -8.67 -16.05 27.23
CA ASN A 347 -9.91 -16.44 27.93
C ASN A 347 -10.80 -15.25 28.29
N SER A 348 -10.47 -14.04 27.82
CA SER A 348 -11.20 -12.83 28.17
C SER A 348 -11.21 -11.86 27.01
N ASN A 349 -12.20 -10.96 27.00
CA ASN A 349 -12.27 -9.89 26.02
C ASN A 349 -10.97 -9.06 26.06
N PRO A 350 -10.47 -8.59 24.91
CA PRO A 350 -9.34 -7.67 24.88
C PRO A 350 -9.62 -6.41 25.71
N SER A 351 -8.65 -5.99 26.52
CA SER A 351 -8.79 -4.77 27.33
C SER A 351 -8.51 -3.54 26.46
N PHE A 352 -9.40 -2.55 26.50
CA PHE A 352 -9.21 -1.28 25.79
C PHE A 352 -9.27 -0.09 26.75
N LEU A 353 -8.70 1.03 26.31
CA LEU A 353 -8.82 2.32 26.98
C LEU A 353 -9.06 3.38 25.90
N ALA A 354 -10.06 4.22 26.10
CA ALA A 354 -10.40 5.31 25.21
C ALA A 354 -10.43 6.61 25.99
N TYR A 355 -9.94 7.68 25.38
CA TYR A 355 -10.07 9.05 25.86
C TYR A 355 -10.55 9.96 24.74
N ALA A 356 -11.34 10.97 25.10
CA ALA A 356 -11.77 12.00 24.17
C ALA A 356 -11.84 13.36 24.87
N SER A 357 -11.48 14.42 24.16
CA SER A 357 -11.62 15.78 24.67
C SER A 357 -13.08 16.20 24.53
N VAL A 358 -13.66 16.71 25.60
CA VAL A 358 -15.08 17.11 25.64
C VAL A 358 -15.24 18.55 26.11
N LYS A 359 -16.14 19.29 25.45
CA LYS A 359 -16.43 20.69 25.78
C LYS A 359 -17.13 20.85 27.13
N ASN A 360 -17.95 19.88 27.52
CA ASN A 360 -18.73 19.87 28.76
C ASN A 360 -19.21 18.43 29.08
N ASP A 361 -19.88 18.26 30.23
CA ASP A 361 -20.37 16.96 30.72
C ASP A 361 -21.87 16.71 30.48
N ALA A 362 -22.58 17.68 29.92
CA ALA A 362 -24.04 17.64 29.80
C ALA A 362 -24.57 16.48 28.94
N PRO A 363 -23.99 16.18 27.75
CA PRO A 363 -24.46 15.05 26.94
C PRO A 363 -24.33 13.71 27.65
N LEU A 364 -23.31 13.53 28.49
CA LEU A 364 -23.11 12.29 29.22
C LEU A 364 -24.12 12.12 30.35
N LYS A 365 -24.43 13.21 31.07
CA LYS A 365 -25.51 13.23 32.07
C LYS A 365 -26.86 12.93 31.43
N ALA A 366 -27.16 13.59 30.31
CA ALA A 366 -28.39 13.36 29.56
C ALA A 366 -28.52 11.91 29.06
N LEU A 367 -27.43 11.30 28.58
CA LEU A 367 -27.39 9.89 28.18
C LEU A 367 -27.81 8.97 29.33
N TYR A 368 -27.31 9.23 30.55
CA TYR A 368 -27.67 8.45 31.73
C TYR A 368 -29.11 8.69 32.18
N GLU A 369 -29.57 9.94 32.23
CA GLU A 369 -30.93 10.31 32.63
C GLU A 369 -31.98 9.70 31.69
N LYS A 370 -31.67 9.65 30.39
CA LYS A 370 -32.51 9.05 29.35
C LYS A 370 -32.19 7.57 29.09
N LYS A 371 -31.51 6.87 30.00
CA LYS A 371 -31.09 5.47 29.75
C LYS A 371 -32.23 4.51 29.41
N SER A 372 -33.44 4.78 29.89
CA SER A 372 -34.66 4.01 29.57
C SER A 372 -35.05 4.08 28.09
N GLU A 373 -34.61 5.13 27.37
CA GLU A 373 -34.90 5.34 25.95
C GLU A 373 -33.84 4.69 25.04
N LEU A 374 -32.75 4.15 25.59
CA LEU A 374 -31.63 3.59 24.82
C LEU A 374 -31.91 2.16 24.30
N GLY A 375 -33.06 1.58 24.61
CA GLY A 375 -33.42 0.24 24.12
C GLY A 375 -32.54 -0.88 24.68
N LEU A 376 -32.03 -0.72 25.90
CA LEU A 376 -31.21 -1.72 26.59
C LEU A 376 -31.93 -3.07 26.67
N LYS A 377 -31.25 -4.16 26.33
CA LYS A 377 -31.84 -5.50 26.36
C LYS A 377 -32.00 -6.01 27.78
N ARG A 378 -32.80 -7.06 27.95
CA ARG A 378 -32.95 -7.73 29.25
C ARG A 378 -31.58 -8.22 29.76
N GLY A 379 -31.16 -7.70 30.91
CA GLY A 379 -29.86 -8.01 31.51
C GLY A 379 -28.74 -7.00 31.18
N GLU A 380 -29.07 -5.93 30.46
CA GLU A 380 -28.23 -4.76 30.26
C GLU A 380 -28.72 -3.60 31.13
N ASP A 381 -27.81 -2.83 31.71
CA ASP A 381 -28.13 -1.61 32.45
C ASP A 381 -26.95 -0.62 32.44
N ILE A 382 -27.23 0.66 32.64
CA ILE A 382 -26.22 1.68 32.93
C ILE A 382 -26.37 2.07 34.40
N VAL A 383 -25.34 1.80 35.19
CA VAL A 383 -25.33 2.06 36.64
C VAL A 383 -24.40 3.23 36.93
N LYS A 384 -24.88 4.19 37.73
CA LYS A 384 -24.06 5.29 38.25
C LYS A 384 -23.08 4.76 39.30
N LEU A 385 -21.80 5.04 39.11
CA LEU A 385 -20.72 4.71 40.04
C LEU A 385 -20.35 5.91 40.91
N ASN A 386 -20.25 7.09 40.30
CA ASN A 386 -19.99 8.37 40.96
C ASN A 386 -20.65 9.51 40.17
N GLU A 387 -20.45 10.76 40.58
CA GLU A 387 -20.76 11.91 39.74
C GLU A 387 -20.00 11.81 38.39
N ASN A 388 -20.74 11.88 37.29
CA ASN A 388 -20.21 11.75 35.92
C ASN A 388 -19.49 10.44 35.58
N GLU A 389 -19.65 9.40 36.40
CA GLU A 389 -19.02 8.11 36.19
C GLU A 389 -20.05 6.99 36.24
N TYR A 390 -20.01 6.12 35.23
CA TYR A 390 -21.02 5.11 34.98
C TYR A 390 -20.37 3.80 34.54
N VAL A 391 -21.13 2.71 34.66
CA VAL A 391 -20.80 1.44 34.05
C VAL A 391 -21.98 0.92 33.27
N TYR A 392 -21.77 0.66 31.99
CA TYR A 392 -22.65 -0.20 31.21
C TYR A 392 -22.35 -1.65 31.58
N LYS A 393 -23.35 -2.36 32.07
CA LYS A 393 -23.28 -3.77 32.43
C LYS A 393 -24.00 -4.61 31.41
N SER A 394 -23.39 -5.72 31.01
CA SER A 394 -24.03 -6.78 30.23
C SER A 394 -23.46 -8.13 30.63
N ARG A 395 -24.06 -9.22 30.14
CA ARG A 395 -23.50 -10.57 30.35
C ARG A 395 -22.16 -10.79 29.66
N ALA A 396 -21.88 -10.06 28.59
CA ALA A 396 -20.70 -10.26 27.76
C ALA A 396 -19.54 -9.36 28.19
N ILE A 397 -19.82 -8.11 28.58
CA ILE A 397 -18.82 -7.10 28.87
C ILE A 397 -19.37 -6.03 29.81
N ASN A 398 -18.51 -5.52 30.69
CA ASN A 398 -18.76 -4.28 31.42
C ASN A 398 -17.91 -3.17 30.79
N ILE A 399 -18.49 -1.99 30.60
CA ILE A 399 -17.77 -0.82 30.08
C ILE A 399 -17.93 0.31 31.09
N PHE A 400 -16.84 0.66 31.75
CA PHE A 400 -16.71 1.82 32.61
C PHE A 400 -16.47 3.04 31.74
N PHE A 401 -17.25 4.09 31.94
CA PHE A 401 -17.09 5.34 31.19
C PHE A 401 -17.49 6.53 32.06
N GLY A 402 -16.93 7.69 31.77
CA GLY A 402 -17.17 8.87 32.59
C GLY A 402 -16.37 10.07 32.13
N ILE A 403 -16.49 11.15 32.90
CA ILE A 403 -15.68 12.36 32.72
C ILE A 403 -14.89 12.64 33.99
N ARG A 404 -13.56 12.75 33.84
CA ARG A 404 -12.62 13.21 34.88
C ARG A 404 -11.71 14.27 34.27
N ASP A 405 -11.42 15.34 35.01
CA ASP A 405 -10.55 16.44 34.56
C ASP A 405 -10.94 17.02 33.18
N LYS A 406 -12.25 17.11 32.91
CA LYS A 406 -12.84 17.52 31.61
C LYS A 406 -12.47 16.62 30.43
N GLN A 407 -12.02 15.40 30.69
CA GLN A 407 -11.73 14.39 29.68
C GLN A 407 -12.73 13.25 29.83
N MET A 408 -13.31 12.82 28.73
CA MET A 408 -14.10 11.59 28.71
C MET A 408 -13.15 10.39 28.66
N TYR A 409 -13.47 9.33 29.40
CA TYR A 409 -12.81 8.04 29.28
C TYR A 409 -13.81 6.91 29.09
N ALA A 410 -13.37 5.81 28.48
CA ALA A 410 -14.09 4.54 28.46
C ALA A 410 -13.11 3.35 28.48
N THR A 411 -13.45 2.28 29.20
CA THR A 411 -12.65 1.07 29.30
C THR A 411 -13.49 -0.11 29.78
N ASN A 412 -13.13 -1.33 29.41
CA ASN A 412 -13.74 -2.55 29.95
C ASN A 412 -12.95 -3.17 31.12
N ASP A 413 -11.89 -2.50 31.58
CA ASP A 413 -11.02 -2.98 32.63
C ASP A 413 -11.18 -2.12 33.89
N GLU A 414 -11.51 -2.75 35.02
CA GLU A 414 -11.78 -2.03 36.26
C GLU A 414 -10.52 -1.35 36.84
N LEU A 415 -9.33 -1.94 36.63
CA LEU A 415 -8.07 -1.35 37.09
C LEU A 415 -7.72 -0.13 36.23
N LEU A 416 -7.97 -0.19 34.92
CA LEU A 416 -7.81 0.99 34.05
C LEU A 416 -8.80 2.08 34.43
N TYR A 417 -10.06 1.73 34.72
CA TYR A 417 -11.06 2.68 35.21
C TYR A 417 -10.62 3.39 36.50
N LYS A 418 -10.14 2.64 37.50
CA LYS A 418 -9.66 3.22 38.78
C LYS A 418 -8.45 4.14 38.61
N ASN A 419 -7.74 4.03 37.49
CA ASN A 419 -6.58 4.84 37.14
C ASN A 419 -6.82 5.80 35.97
N ALA A 420 -8.05 5.91 35.46
CA ALA A 420 -8.34 6.80 34.34
C ALA A 420 -7.96 8.25 34.67
N CYS A 421 -7.36 8.94 33.68
CA CYS A 421 -6.77 10.29 33.79
C CYS A 421 -5.54 10.43 34.70
N LYS A 422 -5.00 9.33 35.25
CA LYS A 422 -3.67 9.34 35.88
C LYS A 422 -2.59 9.08 34.83
N THR A 423 -1.45 9.76 34.96
CA THR A 423 -0.29 9.52 34.09
C THR A 423 0.21 8.08 34.24
N ALA A 424 0.39 7.41 33.11
CA ALA A 424 1.07 6.12 33.08
C ALA A 424 2.59 6.34 33.12
N ASP A 425 3.33 5.45 33.76
CA ASP A 425 4.79 5.52 33.84
C ASP A 425 5.38 4.10 33.72
N PRO A 426 6.11 3.76 32.64
CA PRO A 426 6.34 4.59 31.46
C PRO A 426 5.09 4.73 30.57
N SER A 427 4.95 5.86 29.88
CA SER A 427 3.79 6.17 29.03
C SER A 427 4.03 5.96 27.53
N ALA A 428 2.94 5.88 26.76
CA ALA A 428 2.98 5.86 25.30
C ALA A 428 3.49 7.19 24.70
N LYS A 429 3.57 8.27 25.49
CA LYS A 429 4.19 9.54 25.06
C LYS A 429 5.71 9.40 24.89
N GLU A 430 6.32 8.39 25.50
CA GLU A 430 7.77 8.12 25.46
C GLU A 430 8.15 7.07 24.40
N THR A 431 7.23 6.70 23.51
CA THR A 431 7.53 5.80 22.39
C THR A 431 8.09 6.56 21.21
N ASP A 432 8.86 5.86 20.38
CA ASP A 432 9.45 6.43 19.16
C ASP A 432 8.40 6.92 18.15
N PHE A 433 7.21 6.30 18.15
CA PHE A 433 6.10 6.69 17.28
C PHE A 433 5.32 7.90 17.81
N ALA A 434 5.48 8.32 19.08
CA ALA A 434 4.64 9.37 19.66
C ALA A 434 4.74 10.69 18.87
N SER A 435 5.94 11.08 18.44
CA SER A 435 6.15 12.32 17.71
C SER A 435 5.59 12.32 16.29
N SER A 436 5.44 11.16 15.64
CA SER A 436 4.94 11.08 14.26
C SER A 436 3.44 11.34 14.15
N LEU A 437 2.69 11.13 15.23
CA LEU A 437 1.22 11.28 15.26
C LEU A 437 0.79 12.75 15.32
N LYS A 438 1.56 13.61 15.98
CA LYS A 438 1.19 15.01 16.20
C LYS A 438 1.07 15.75 14.86
N GLY A 439 0.00 16.52 14.71
CA GLY A 439 -0.26 17.31 13.50
C GLY A 439 -0.86 16.52 12.34
N LYS A 440 -0.93 15.17 12.43
CA LYS A 440 -1.71 14.33 11.50
C LYS A 440 -3.19 14.42 11.85
N ARG A 441 -4.09 14.07 10.93
CA ARG A 441 -5.54 14.08 11.18
C ARG A 441 -6.02 12.74 11.72
N THR A 442 -5.42 11.66 11.26
CA THR A 442 -5.65 10.29 11.74
C THR A 442 -4.33 9.58 11.93
N ALA A 443 -4.29 8.66 12.88
CA ALA A 443 -3.13 7.83 13.16
C ALA A 443 -3.58 6.47 13.69
N PHE A 444 -2.94 5.41 13.21
CA PHE A 444 -3.06 4.06 13.73
C PHE A 444 -1.67 3.49 13.90
N VAL A 445 -1.38 2.90 15.06
CA VAL A 445 -0.08 2.32 15.38
C VAL A 445 -0.28 0.92 15.95
N ILE A 446 0.54 -0.02 15.53
CA ILE A 446 0.75 -1.31 16.18
C ILE A 446 2.15 -1.32 16.76
N ASN A 447 2.25 -1.43 18.08
CA ASN A 447 3.50 -1.53 18.80
C ASN A 447 3.98 -2.99 18.76
N ALA A 448 4.82 -3.30 17.76
CA ALA A 448 5.28 -4.67 17.53
C ALA A 448 6.06 -5.21 18.74
N GLU A 449 6.85 -4.37 19.41
CA GLU A 449 7.58 -4.76 20.63
C GLU A 449 6.63 -5.19 21.74
N ALA A 450 5.62 -4.38 22.04
CA ALA A 450 4.64 -4.71 23.07
C ALA A 450 3.80 -5.96 22.72
N VAL A 451 3.44 -6.13 21.44
CA VAL A 451 2.73 -7.33 20.96
C VAL A 451 3.58 -8.58 21.12
N LEU A 452 4.86 -8.55 20.74
CA LEU A 452 5.77 -9.69 20.87
C LEU A 452 6.08 -10.01 22.33
N ASP A 453 5.94 -9.03 23.22
CA ASP A 453 6.14 -9.21 24.65
C ASP A 453 4.95 -9.85 25.38
N LEU A 454 3.78 -9.94 24.75
CA LEU A 454 2.59 -10.57 25.33
C LEU A 454 2.86 -12.04 25.72
N PRO A 455 2.42 -12.47 26.92
CA PRO A 455 2.59 -13.86 27.35
C PRO A 455 1.98 -14.88 26.38
N VAL A 456 0.80 -14.57 25.80
CA VAL A 456 0.15 -15.46 24.83
C VAL A 456 0.96 -15.61 23.55
N VAL A 457 1.61 -14.54 23.08
CA VAL A 457 2.44 -14.56 21.87
C VAL A 457 3.74 -15.34 22.12
N LYS A 458 4.40 -15.11 23.27
CA LYS A 458 5.57 -15.89 23.70
C LYS A 458 5.26 -17.38 23.86
N MET A 459 4.09 -17.70 24.40
CA MET A 459 3.61 -19.07 24.52
C MET A 459 3.45 -19.73 23.14
N LEU A 460 2.78 -19.07 22.19
CA LEU A 460 2.62 -19.57 20.82
C LEU A 460 3.97 -19.79 20.13
N ALA A 461 4.93 -18.90 20.36
CA ALA A 461 6.30 -19.06 19.84
C ALA A 461 7.00 -20.32 20.37
N GLY A 462 6.77 -20.70 21.63
CA GLY A 462 7.31 -21.92 22.22
C GLY A 462 6.72 -23.21 21.64
N PHE A 463 5.48 -23.18 21.13
CA PHE A 463 4.79 -24.35 20.60
C PHE A 463 4.80 -24.46 19.06
N GLY A 464 5.13 -23.39 18.34
CA GLY A 464 4.96 -23.30 16.88
C GLY A 464 6.06 -23.95 16.02
N GLY A 465 7.09 -24.55 16.62
CA GLY A 465 8.20 -25.17 15.87
C GLY A 465 9.12 -24.17 15.15
N GLN A 466 9.98 -24.67 14.26
CA GLN A 466 11.04 -23.90 13.60
C GLN A 466 10.54 -22.82 12.62
N GLU A 467 9.43 -23.09 11.94
CA GLU A 467 8.83 -22.14 11.00
C GLU A 467 8.27 -20.92 11.75
N TYR A 468 7.56 -21.14 12.86
CA TYR A 468 7.05 -20.04 13.68
C TYR A 468 8.18 -19.26 14.37
N SER A 469 9.23 -19.93 14.85
CA SER A 469 10.37 -19.24 15.45
C SER A 469 11.10 -18.33 14.45
N THR A 470 11.14 -18.73 13.17
CA THR A 470 11.65 -17.92 12.07
C THR A 470 10.84 -16.64 11.89
N TYR A 471 9.51 -16.76 11.78
CA TYR A 471 8.62 -15.59 11.68
C TYR A 471 8.69 -14.70 12.92
N TYR A 472 8.73 -15.29 14.11
CA TYR A 472 8.88 -14.54 15.37
C TYR A 472 10.19 -13.75 15.39
N SER A 473 11.29 -14.33 14.94
CA SER A 473 12.58 -13.64 14.83
C SER A 473 12.54 -12.49 13.81
N LEU A 474 11.84 -12.66 12.69
CA LEU A 474 11.65 -11.58 11.70
C LEU A 474 10.87 -10.42 12.31
N LEU A 475 9.75 -10.72 12.97
CA LEU A 475 8.93 -9.72 13.66
C LEU A 475 9.72 -9.03 14.78
N GLY A 476 10.63 -9.76 15.44
CA GLY A 476 11.53 -9.25 16.47
C GLY A 476 12.43 -8.09 16.02
N ASN A 477 12.62 -7.89 14.71
CA ASN A 477 13.37 -6.76 14.15
C ASN A 477 12.52 -5.50 13.91
N ILE A 478 11.20 -5.60 14.08
CA ILE A 478 10.24 -4.50 13.88
C ILE A 478 10.04 -3.79 15.23
N SER A 479 10.07 -2.46 15.21
CA SER A 479 9.73 -1.64 16.38
C SER A 479 8.22 -1.40 16.43
N TYR A 480 7.67 -0.86 15.35
CA TYR A 480 6.24 -0.61 15.22
C TYR A 480 5.82 -0.51 13.75
N LEU A 481 4.53 -0.68 13.50
CA LEU A 481 3.86 -0.32 12.25
C LEU A 481 2.98 0.89 12.53
N GLU A 482 3.05 1.93 11.71
CA GLU A 482 2.14 3.08 11.80
C GLU A 482 1.49 3.37 10.46
N ALA A 483 0.28 3.90 10.50
CA ALA A 483 -0.44 4.47 9.39
C ALA A 483 -0.96 5.85 9.83
N VAL A 484 -0.49 6.92 9.19
CA VAL A 484 -0.90 8.29 9.49
C VAL A 484 -1.55 8.93 8.27
N GLY A 485 -2.67 9.62 8.49
CA GLY A 485 -3.42 10.32 7.45
C GLY A 485 -3.34 11.83 7.63
N ASN A 486 -3.18 12.53 6.52
CA ASN A 486 -3.38 13.97 6.43
C ASN A 486 -4.06 14.31 5.11
N GLU A 487 -5.30 14.78 5.20
CA GLU A 487 -6.09 15.23 4.06
C GLU A 487 -6.25 14.13 3.00
N ASP A 488 -5.75 14.36 1.79
CA ASP A 488 -5.78 13.43 0.65
C ASP A 488 -4.62 12.42 0.65
N LYS A 489 -3.75 12.46 1.66
CA LYS A 489 -2.53 11.66 1.76
C LYS A 489 -2.51 10.79 3.00
N ALA A 490 -1.98 9.59 2.84
CA ALA A 490 -1.66 8.69 3.93
C ALA A 490 -0.21 8.22 3.81
N THR A 491 0.40 7.85 4.93
CA THR A 491 1.72 7.23 4.96
C THR A 491 1.65 6.04 5.90
N VAL A 492 2.01 4.86 5.39
CA VAL A 492 2.18 3.64 6.17
C VAL A 492 3.67 3.39 6.34
N THR A 493 4.15 3.31 7.57
CA THR A 493 5.56 3.11 7.88
C THR A 493 5.72 1.84 8.70
N LEU A 494 6.53 0.90 8.20
CA LEU A 494 7.07 -0.19 9.00
C LEU A 494 8.45 0.24 9.53
N GLN A 495 8.54 0.50 10.83
CA GLN A 495 9.78 0.93 11.47
C GLN A 495 10.56 -0.27 11.99
N LEU A 496 11.80 -0.44 11.53
CA LEU A 496 12.75 -1.44 12.01
C LEU A 496 13.56 -0.90 13.19
N LYS A 497 14.03 -1.81 14.05
CA LYS A 497 14.86 -1.50 15.23
C LYS A 497 16.23 -0.94 14.82
N ASN A 498 16.87 -1.53 13.82
CA ASN A 498 18.13 -1.01 13.30
C ASN A 498 17.86 0.14 12.33
N LYS A 499 18.01 1.37 12.83
CA LYS A 499 17.74 2.59 12.07
C LYS A 499 18.85 2.99 11.08
N ASN A 500 20.00 2.34 11.15
CA ASN A 500 21.21 2.76 10.42
C ASN A 500 21.40 2.05 9.08
N VAL A 501 20.76 0.88 8.89
CA VAL A 501 20.87 0.06 7.68
C VAL A 501 19.60 0.20 6.85
N ASN A 502 19.71 0.21 5.51
CA ASN A 502 18.54 0.21 4.63
C ASN A 502 17.63 -1.00 4.93
N ALA A 503 16.31 -0.77 4.97
CA ALA A 503 15.35 -1.81 5.31
C ALA A 503 15.37 -3.00 4.33
N LEU A 504 15.58 -2.75 3.03
CA LEU A 504 15.67 -3.83 2.04
C LEU A 504 16.91 -4.68 2.27
N LYS A 505 18.06 -4.05 2.56
CA LYS A 505 19.28 -4.77 2.94
C LYS A 505 19.06 -5.63 4.18
N GLN A 506 18.37 -5.12 5.21
CA GLN A 506 18.07 -5.92 6.41
C GLN A 506 17.21 -7.15 6.08
N ILE A 507 16.24 -7.03 5.19
CA ILE A 507 15.44 -8.17 4.70
C ILE A 507 16.31 -9.17 3.95
N VAL A 508 17.19 -8.69 3.05
CA VAL A 508 18.10 -9.55 2.29
C VAL A 508 19.10 -10.26 3.21
N ASP A 509 19.67 -9.56 4.19
CA ASP A 509 20.58 -10.12 5.19
C ASP A 509 19.88 -11.20 6.04
N PHE A 510 18.63 -10.97 6.42
CA PHE A 510 17.81 -11.97 7.11
C PHE A 510 17.60 -13.21 6.23
N ILE A 511 17.19 -13.05 4.97
CA ILE A 511 16.98 -14.19 4.05
C ILE A 511 18.28 -14.99 3.85
N LYS A 512 19.44 -14.32 3.73
CA LYS A 512 20.74 -14.99 3.63
C LYS A 512 21.05 -15.85 4.85
N GLN A 513 20.84 -15.31 6.05
CA GLN A 513 21.05 -16.04 7.30
C GLN A 513 20.18 -17.31 7.36
N PHE A 514 18.91 -17.23 6.95
CA PHE A 514 18.00 -18.38 6.95
C PHE A 514 18.30 -19.41 5.85
N ALA A 515 18.78 -18.96 4.70
CA ALA A 515 19.21 -19.85 3.62
C ALA A 515 20.58 -20.50 3.86
N GLY A 516 21.28 -20.16 4.96
CA GLY A 516 22.62 -20.65 5.26
C GLY A 516 23.70 -20.13 4.30
N MET A 517 23.47 -18.95 3.71
CA MET A 517 24.34 -18.36 2.68
C MET A 517 25.42 -17.44 3.24
#